data_AF-A0A850Y0A1-F1
#
_entry.id   AF-A0A850Y0A1-F1
#
_cell.length_a   1.000
_cell.length_b   1.000
_cell.length_c   1.000
_cell.angle_alpha   90.00
_cell.angle_beta   90.00
_cell.angle_gamma   90.00
#
_symmetry.space_group_name_H-M   'P 1'
#
loop_
_entity.id
_entity.type
_entity.pdbx_description
1 polymer ?
#
loop_
_entity_poly.entity_id
_entity_poly.type
_entity_poly.pdbx_seq_one_letter_code
_entity_poly.pdbx_strand_id
1 'polypeptide(L)'
;TSLRYNVQPAQEDAPFMLRVYTISETCEDSKALKVFDIGVNVSYTGVRNESNMVIVDVKMLSGFVPVKSSVRKLEGHPVIERTELSSNHVLVYLEKV
;
A
#
# COMPACT_ATOMS: atom_id res chain seq x y z
N THR A 1 30.68 36.63 3.78
CA THR A 1 29.29 36.21 4.05
C THR A 1 28.87 35.24 2.96
N SER A 2 28.34 34.08 3.32
CA SER A 2 27.98 33.04 2.35
C SER A 2 26.46 32.85 2.33
N LEU A 3 25.87 32.87 1.13
CA LEU A 3 24.43 32.70 0.94
C LEU A 3 24.10 31.19 0.84
N ARG A 4 23.07 30.74 1.55
CA ARG A 4 22.50 29.39 1.43
C ARG A 4 21.01 29.50 1.10
N TYR A 5 20.56 28.76 0.11
CA TYR A 5 19.17 28.71 -0.33
C TYR A 5 18.83 27.31 -0.85
N ASN A 6 17.55 27.00 -0.91
CA ASN A 6 17.06 25.73 -1.41
C ASN A 6 16.80 25.80 -2.91
N VAL A 7 17.19 24.75 -3.64
CA VAL A 7 16.87 24.55 -5.04
C VAL A 7 15.90 23.38 -5.13
N GLN A 8 14.92 23.47 -6.03
CA GLN A 8 14.00 22.36 -6.26
C GLN A 8 14.77 21.16 -6.83
N PRO A 9 14.64 19.96 -6.23
CA PRO A 9 15.17 18.74 -6.81
C PRO A 9 14.54 18.49 -8.19
N ALA A 10 15.31 17.90 -9.10
CA ALA A 10 14.73 17.33 -10.31
C ALA A 10 13.76 16.19 -9.93
N GLN A 11 12.69 16.03 -10.71
CA GLN A 11 11.87 14.83 -10.57
C GLN A 11 12.69 13.63 -11.05
N GLU A 12 12.99 12.74 -10.10
CA GLU A 12 13.56 11.42 -10.40
C GLU A 12 12.43 10.39 -10.49
N ASP A 13 12.64 9.39 -11.35
CA ASP A 13 11.70 8.29 -11.48
C ASP A 13 11.70 7.45 -10.20
N ALA A 14 10.51 7.31 -9.59
CA ALA A 14 10.34 6.43 -8.45
C ALA A 14 10.49 4.96 -8.91
N PRO A 15 11.22 4.12 -8.17
CA PRO A 15 11.42 2.72 -8.54
C PRO A 15 10.16 1.86 -8.36
N PHE A 16 9.10 2.41 -7.78
CA PHE A 16 7.82 1.74 -7.59
C PHE A 16 6.68 2.64 -8.03
N MET A 17 5.72 2.05 -8.72
CA MET A 17 4.42 2.66 -8.98
C MET A 17 3.38 2.00 -8.07
N LEU A 18 2.65 2.85 -7.34
CA LEU A 18 1.63 2.45 -6.39
C LEU A 18 0.28 3.01 -6.83
N ARG A 19 -0.72 2.13 -7.01
CA ARG A 19 -2.10 2.52 -7.27
C ARG A 19 -3.00 1.98 -6.18
N VAL A 20 -3.74 2.89 -5.53
CA VAL A 20 -4.68 2.55 -4.46
C VAL A 20 -6.08 2.96 -4.91
N TYR A 21 -7.05 2.08 -4.72
CA TYR A 21 -8.45 2.32 -5.07
C TYR A 21 -9.38 1.54 -4.15
N THR A 22 -10.65 1.94 -4.08
CA THR A 22 -11.69 1.16 -3.41
C THR A 22 -12.41 0.29 -4.42
N ILE A 23 -12.81 -0.92 -4.03
CA ILE A 23 -13.53 -1.84 -4.95
C ILE A 23 -14.95 -1.33 -5.23
N SER A 24 -15.60 -0.75 -4.24
CA SER A 24 -16.88 -0.05 -4.42
C SER A 24 -16.61 1.40 -4.75
N GLU A 25 -17.00 1.83 -5.94
CA GLU A 25 -16.91 3.24 -6.37
C GLU A 25 -18.11 4.06 -5.88
N THR A 26 -19.25 3.40 -5.65
CA THR A 26 -20.48 4.05 -5.19
C THR A 26 -20.64 3.93 -3.67
N CYS A 27 -21.07 5.03 -3.08
CA CYS A 27 -21.33 5.17 -1.64
C CYS A 27 -22.84 5.22 -1.35
N GLU A 28 -23.63 4.45 -2.09
CA GLU A 28 -25.10 4.49 -2.03
C GLU A 28 -25.65 3.60 -0.91
N ASP A 29 -24.97 2.51 -0.60
CA ASP A 29 -25.39 1.58 0.43
C ASP A 29 -24.87 1.95 1.82
N SER A 30 -25.74 1.89 2.82
CA SER A 30 -25.38 2.07 4.24
C SER A 30 -24.28 1.11 4.73
N LYS A 31 -24.06 -0.01 4.04
CA LYS A 31 -22.96 -0.94 4.28
C LYS A 31 -21.64 -0.44 3.72
N ALA A 32 -21.63 0.19 2.54
CA ALA A 32 -20.42 0.73 1.90
C ALA A 32 -19.78 1.86 2.75
N LEU A 33 -20.61 2.59 3.51
CA LEU A 33 -20.16 3.59 4.49
C LEU A 33 -19.42 2.99 5.70
N LYS A 34 -19.68 1.72 6.03
CA LYS A 34 -19.14 1.06 7.24
C LYS A 34 -18.02 0.07 6.93
N VAL A 35 -18.09 -0.57 5.77
CA VAL A 35 -17.14 -1.58 5.32
C VAL A 35 -16.90 -1.38 3.83
N PHE A 36 -15.64 -1.27 3.45
CA PHE A 36 -15.23 -1.20 2.06
C PHE A 36 -13.91 -1.95 1.89
N ASP A 37 -13.71 -2.47 0.68
CA ASP A 37 -12.48 -3.16 0.32
C ASP A 37 -11.50 -2.20 -0.34
N ILE A 38 -10.22 -2.32 0.03
CA ILE A 38 -9.13 -1.52 -0.51
C ILE A 38 -8.32 -2.40 -1.47
N GLY A 39 -8.22 -1.96 -2.72
CA GLY A 39 -7.32 -2.52 -3.72
C GLY A 39 -6.01 -1.75 -3.74
N VAL A 40 -4.89 -2.48 -3.63
CA VAL A 40 -3.53 -1.92 -3.75
C VAL A 40 -2.83 -2.66 -4.88
N ASN A 41 -2.38 -1.92 -5.88
CA ASN A 41 -1.55 -2.43 -6.96
C ASN A 41 -0.16 -1.83 -6.85
N VAL A 42 0.85 -2.71 -6.82
CA VAL A 42 2.26 -2.33 -6.72
C VAL A 42 2.96 -2.91 -7.93
N SER A 43 3.76 -2.09 -8.61
CA SER A 43 4.62 -2.54 -9.69
C SER A 43 5.99 -1.93 -9.56
N TYR A 44 7.03 -2.73 -9.81
CA TYR A 44 8.40 -2.26 -9.85
C TYR A 44 8.70 -1.62 -11.21
N THR A 45 9.15 -0.36 -11.20
CA THR A 45 9.55 0.43 -12.38
C THR A 45 11.02 0.82 -12.32
N GLY A 46 11.79 0.17 -11.44
CA GLY A 46 13.21 0.43 -11.29
C GLY A 46 14.05 -0.18 -12.40
N VAL A 47 15.36 0.10 -12.34
CA VAL A 47 16.33 -0.28 -13.37
C VAL A 47 16.65 -1.79 -13.37
N ARG A 48 16.36 -2.49 -12.27
CA ARG A 48 16.63 -3.94 -12.16
C ARG A 48 15.50 -4.76 -12.79
N ASN A 49 15.75 -6.06 -13.00
CA ASN A 49 14.74 -6.95 -13.58
C ASN A 49 13.61 -7.30 -12.60
N GLU A 50 13.92 -7.42 -11.30
CA GLU A 50 12.94 -7.73 -10.24
C GLU A 50 13.34 -7.03 -8.93
N SER A 51 12.36 -6.74 -8.09
CA SER A 51 12.58 -6.30 -6.72
C SER A 51 12.85 -7.49 -5.79
N ASN A 52 13.68 -7.30 -4.76
CA ASN A 52 14.10 -8.40 -3.87
C ASN A 52 13.20 -8.61 -2.64
N MET A 53 12.59 -7.54 -2.13
CA MET A 53 11.62 -7.58 -1.02
C MET A 53 10.85 -6.27 -1.03
N VAL A 54 9.53 -6.33 -0.95
CA VAL A 54 8.67 -5.15 -0.92
C VAL A 54 7.81 -5.18 0.33
N ILE A 55 7.78 -4.06 1.05
CA ILE A 55 6.92 -3.86 2.22
C ILE A 55 5.87 -2.83 1.86
N VAL A 56 4.60 -3.21 1.95
CA VAL A 56 3.47 -2.32 1.76
C VAL A 56 2.87 -1.99 3.13
N ASP A 57 2.96 -0.73 3.54
CA ASP A 57 2.30 -0.22 4.75
C ASP A 57 0.95 0.42 4.39
N VAL A 58 -0.13 -0.26 4.77
CA VAL A 58 -1.49 0.21 4.56
C VAL A 58 -2.03 0.75 5.87
N LYS A 59 -2.12 2.08 5.96
CA LYS A 59 -2.75 2.78 7.07
C LYS A 59 -4.25 2.97 6.83
N MET A 60 -5.05 2.56 7.81
CA MET A 60 -6.50 2.75 7.78
C MET A 60 -6.88 4.22 8.00
N LEU A 61 -8.04 4.61 7.45
CA LEU A 61 -8.65 5.91 7.73
C LEU A 61 -9.03 6.03 9.21
N SER A 62 -9.10 7.27 9.70
CA SER A 62 -9.53 7.52 11.08
C SER A 62 -10.92 6.96 11.34
N GLY A 63 -11.08 6.21 12.43
CA GLY A 63 -12.34 5.54 12.79
C GLY A 63 -12.54 4.16 12.13
N PHE A 64 -11.63 3.71 11.27
CA PHE A 64 -11.66 2.39 10.66
C PHE A 64 -10.59 1.46 11.23
N VAL A 65 -10.91 0.17 11.26
CA VAL A 65 -10.00 -0.89 11.70
C VAL A 65 -9.91 -1.96 10.61
N PRO A 66 -8.73 -2.59 10.42
CA PRO A 66 -8.59 -3.64 9.44
C PRO A 66 -9.36 -4.90 9.87
N VAL A 67 -10.01 -5.56 8.91
CA VAL A 67 -10.76 -6.78 9.17
C VAL A 67 -9.78 -7.96 9.20
N LYS A 68 -9.60 -8.59 10.37
CA LYS A 68 -8.63 -9.68 10.55
C LYS A 68 -8.81 -10.85 9.57
N SER A 69 -10.06 -11.19 9.23
CA SER A 69 -10.33 -12.30 8.29
C SER A 69 -9.98 -11.96 6.85
N SER A 70 -9.98 -10.68 6.44
CA SER A 70 -9.52 -10.32 5.09
C SER A 70 -8.00 -10.39 5.00
N VAL A 71 -7.30 -9.94 6.05
CA VAL A 71 -5.82 -9.98 6.09
C VAL A 71 -5.29 -11.42 6.10
N ARG A 72 -5.94 -12.34 6.83
CA ARG A 72 -5.58 -13.77 6.79
C ARG A 72 -5.74 -14.42 5.41
N LYS A 73 -6.64 -13.92 4.56
CA LYS A 73 -6.76 -14.43 3.18
C LYS A 73 -5.55 -14.04 2.32
N LEU A 74 -4.90 -12.92 2.64
CA LEU A 74 -3.70 -12.47 1.94
C LEU A 74 -2.50 -13.37 2.23
N GLU A 75 -2.39 -13.91 3.44
CA GLU A 75 -1.33 -14.87 3.82
C GLU A 75 -1.35 -16.16 2.99
N GLY A 76 -2.49 -16.50 2.37
CA GLY A 76 -2.59 -17.66 1.48
C GLY A 76 -2.08 -17.40 0.06
N HIS A 77 -1.68 -16.18 -0.27
CA HIS A 77 -1.25 -15.82 -1.63
C HIS A 77 0.24 -16.17 -1.83
N PRO A 78 0.63 -16.83 -2.94
CA PRO A 78 1.99 -17.36 -3.11
C PRO A 78 3.10 -16.31 -3.16
N VAL A 79 2.76 -15.03 -3.38
CA VAL A 79 3.71 -13.91 -3.47
C VAL A 79 3.89 -13.20 -2.13
N ILE A 80 2.95 -13.42 -1.19
CA ILE A 80 2.95 -12.76 0.12
C ILE A 80 3.62 -13.71 1.11
N GLU A 81 4.79 -13.32 1.60
CA GLU A 81 5.49 -14.10 2.62
C GLU A 81 4.83 -13.97 3.99
N ARG A 82 4.41 -12.75 4.32
CA ARG A 82 3.92 -12.43 5.66
C ARG A 82 2.99 -11.24 5.65
N THR A 83 2.04 -11.25 6.58
CA THR A 83 1.28 -10.05 6.94
C THR A 83 1.40 -9.77 8.43
N GLU A 84 1.48 -8.50 8.80
CA GLU A 84 1.38 -8.06 10.19
C GLU A 84 0.19 -7.12 10.35
N LEU A 85 -0.59 -7.33 11.41
CA LEU A 85 -1.76 -6.53 11.71
C LEU A 85 -1.54 -5.76 13.00
N SER A 86 -1.50 -4.44 12.89
CA SER A 86 -1.56 -3.49 14.00
C SER A 86 -3.00 -3.00 14.20
N SER A 87 -3.22 -2.09 15.15
CA SER A 87 -4.55 -1.54 15.44
C SER A 87 -5.13 -0.75 14.25
N ASN A 88 -4.30 0.01 13.54
CA ASN A 88 -4.68 0.85 12.40
C ASN A 88 -3.78 0.70 11.17
N HIS A 89 -2.79 -0.20 11.23
CA HIS A 89 -1.88 -0.50 10.12
C HIS A 89 -1.95 -1.98 9.75
N VAL A 90 -1.79 -2.27 8.46
CA VAL A 90 -1.53 -3.60 7.95
C VAL A 90 -0.23 -3.53 7.14
N LEU A 91 0.76 -4.32 7.54
CA LEU A 91 2.00 -4.48 6.80
C LEU A 91 1.94 -5.77 5.98
N VAL A 92 2.27 -5.67 4.70
CA VAL A 92 2.32 -6.82 3.78
C VAL A 92 3.74 -6.94 3.25
N TYR A 93 4.33 -8.12 3.42
CA TYR A 93 5.67 -8.46 2.96
C TYR A 93 5.54 -9.32 1.70
N LEU A 94 6.06 -8.81 0.59
CA LEU A 94 6.10 -9.47 -0.71
C LEU A 94 7.53 -9.93 -0.98
N GLU A 95 7.70 -11.18 -1.43
CA GLU A 95 9.00 -11.73 -1.79
C GLU A 95 9.58 -10.96 -2.98
N LYS A 96 8.78 -10.77 -4.03
CA LYS A 96 9.19 -10.02 -5.21
C LYS A 96 8.01 -9.45 -5.98
N VAL A 97 8.31 -8.40 -6.74
CA VAL A 97 7.40 -7.68 -7.66
C VAL A 97 8.20 -7.28 -8.89
#